data_AF-R7QZY8-F1
#
_entry.id   AF-R7QZY8-F1
#
_cell.length_a   1.000
_cell.length_b   1.000
_cell.length_c   1.000
_cell.angle_alpha   90.00
_cell.angle_beta   90.00
_cell.angle_gamma   90.00
#
_symmetry.space_group_name_H-M   'P 1'
#
loop_
_entity.id
_entity.type
_entity.pdbx_description
1 polymer ?
#
loop_
_entity_poly.entity_id
_entity_poly.type
_entity_poly.pdbx_seq_one_letter_code
_entity_poly.pdbx_strand_id
1 'polypeptide(L)'
;MAKVWGYIGLIIAISLILYFYYMYKDYDGYMRISCSRIKSVMTKFEDKDIQVIVNEVENIYFVYSRNVPQFKSVYPDIVVWMEDIVYRVECDFLYTKKLRKYLDQLIQVKIILSNKYPFSNYSIIQQDILSDVKKLCASEDDIVVNSIILRIKDQFSRINIEEKRINRFNKLSFIITAVSVIVTIISLLK
;
A
#
# COMPACT_ATOMS: atom_id res chain seq x y z
N MET A 1 14.44 -39.79 -18.71
CA MET A 1 14.65 -38.34 -18.97
C MET A 1 13.38 -37.50 -18.82
N ALA A 2 12.25 -37.80 -19.47
CA ALA A 2 11.01 -36.98 -19.35
C ALA A 2 10.47 -36.81 -17.91
N LYS A 3 10.61 -37.83 -17.07
CA LYS A 3 10.15 -37.78 -15.66
C LYS A 3 10.89 -36.73 -14.81
N VAL A 4 12.19 -36.55 -15.02
CA VAL A 4 13.03 -35.59 -14.26
C VAL A 4 12.63 -34.14 -14.56
N TRP A 5 12.36 -33.82 -15.83
CA TRP A 5 11.83 -32.51 -16.24
C TRP A 5 10.44 -32.24 -15.65
N GLY A 6 9.59 -33.27 -15.55
CA GLY A 6 8.30 -33.19 -14.87
C GLY A 6 8.42 -32.83 -13.38
N TYR A 7 9.34 -33.47 -12.65
CA TYR A 7 9.55 -33.19 -11.23
C TYR A 7 10.13 -31.79 -10.97
N ILE A 8 11.03 -31.30 -11.82
CA ILE A 8 11.66 -29.98 -11.66
C ILE A 8 10.67 -28.84 -11.95
N GLY A 9 9.87 -28.96 -13.02
CA GLY A 9 8.80 -27.99 -13.30
C GLY A 9 7.78 -27.93 -12.15
N LEU A 10 7.52 -29.07 -11.51
CA LEU A 10 6.61 -29.17 -10.38
C LEU A 10 7.18 -28.50 -9.11
N ILE A 11 8.49 -28.64 -8.83
CA ILE A 11 9.13 -27.95 -7.68
C ILE A 11 9.15 -26.44 -7.87
N ILE A 12 9.43 -25.94 -9.09
CA ILE A 12 9.42 -24.50 -9.38
C ILE A 12 8.00 -23.93 -9.27
N ALA A 13 7.01 -24.65 -9.82
CA ALA A 13 5.61 -24.27 -9.69
C ALA A 13 5.16 -24.24 -8.21
N ILE A 14 5.51 -25.26 -7.43
CA ILE A 14 5.23 -25.31 -5.98
C ILE A 14 5.92 -24.15 -5.24
N SER A 15 7.17 -23.83 -5.58
CA SER A 15 7.91 -22.75 -4.92
C SER A 15 7.32 -21.37 -5.22
N LEU A 16 6.89 -21.14 -6.46
CA LEU A 16 6.16 -19.92 -6.85
C LEU A 16 4.80 -19.84 -6.15
N ILE A 17 4.03 -20.93 -6.14
CA ILE A 17 2.75 -21.01 -5.45
C ILE A 17 2.93 -20.75 -3.95
N LEU A 18 3.95 -21.34 -3.31
CA LEU A 18 4.27 -21.10 -1.91
C LEU A 18 4.69 -19.66 -1.65
N TYR A 19 5.50 -19.06 -2.52
CA TYR A 19 5.88 -17.65 -2.41
C TYR A 19 4.67 -16.72 -2.51
N PHE A 20 3.83 -16.89 -3.53
CA PHE A 20 2.59 -16.12 -3.68
C PHE A 20 1.62 -16.36 -2.51
N TYR A 21 1.50 -17.60 -2.04
CA TYR A 21 0.69 -17.93 -0.87
C TYR A 21 1.21 -17.26 0.40
N TYR A 22 2.52 -17.26 0.63
CA TYR A 22 3.12 -16.61 1.79
C TYR A 22 2.92 -15.10 1.76
N MET A 23 3.14 -14.47 0.61
CA MET A 23 2.91 -13.04 0.40
C MET A 23 1.44 -12.65 0.58
N TYR A 24 0.50 -13.46 0.06
CA TYR A 24 -0.93 -13.21 0.19
C TYR A 24 -1.41 -13.41 1.64
N LYS A 25 -0.87 -14.41 2.34
CA LYS A 25 -1.18 -14.70 3.74
C LYS A 25 -0.71 -13.58 4.67
N ASP A 26 0.46 -13.00 4.41
CA ASP A 26 0.97 -11.87 5.19
C ASP A 26 0.13 -10.61 4.96
N TYR A 27 -0.34 -10.36 3.72
CA TYR A 27 -1.24 -9.25 3.40
C TYR A 27 -2.55 -9.30 4.21
N ASP A 28 -3.24 -10.43 4.19
CA ASP A 28 -4.48 -10.62 4.96
C ASP A 28 -4.21 -10.59 6.47
N GLY A 29 -3.05 -11.06 6.90
CA GLY A 29 -2.58 -10.95 8.29
C GLY A 29 -2.49 -9.51 8.76
N TYR A 30 -1.84 -8.65 7.96
CA TYR A 30 -1.74 -7.21 8.25
C TYR A 30 -3.12 -6.57 8.36
N MET A 31 -4.00 -6.85 7.41
CA MET A 31 -5.34 -6.25 7.39
C MET A 31 -6.18 -6.70 8.60
N ARG A 32 -6.10 -7.98 9.00
CA ARG A 32 -6.79 -8.47 10.21
C ARG A 32 -6.31 -7.77 11.48
N ILE A 33 -4.99 -7.58 11.62
CA ILE A 33 -4.40 -6.88 12.76
C ILE A 33 -4.84 -5.41 12.77
N SER A 34 -4.76 -4.74 11.61
CA SER A 34 -5.21 -3.36 11.43
C SER A 34 -6.68 -3.18 11.85
N CYS A 35 -7.57 -4.02 11.32
CA CYS A 35 -8.99 -3.98 11.66
C CYS A 35 -9.24 -4.22 13.15
N SER A 36 -8.50 -5.16 13.77
CA SER A 36 -8.60 -5.43 15.20
C SER A 36 -8.19 -4.22 16.05
N ARG A 37 -7.10 -3.54 15.68
CA ARG A 37 -6.60 -2.36 16.41
C ARG A 37 -7.52 -1.16 16.26
N ILE A 38 -7.98 -0.89 15.03
CA ILE A 38 -8.95 0.17 14.76
C ILE A 38 -10.24 -0.08 15.54
N LYS A 39 -10.72 -1.32 15.56
CA LYS A 39 -11.92 -1.67 16.34
C LYS A 39 -11.72 -1.30 17.81
N SER A 40 -10.56 -1.63 18.39
CA SER A 40 -10.25 -1.28 19.78
C SER A 40 -10.31 0.22 20.04
N VAL A 41 -9.84 1.04 19.09
CA VAL A 41 -9.94 2.51 19.16
C VAL A 41 -11.39 2.94 19.08
N MET A 42 -12.14 2.48 18.07
CA MET A 42 -13.55 2.84 17.89
C MET A 42 -14.40 2.48 19.10
N THR A 43 -14.16 1.32 19.73
CA THR A 43 -14.87 0.93 20.95
C THR A 43 -14.47 1.74 22.17
N LYS A 44 -13.20 2.15 22.28
CA LYS A 44 -12.68 2.87 23.45
C LYS A 44 -13.05 4.35 23.42
N PHE A 45 -13.30 4.89 22.23
CA PHE A 45 -13.52 6.30 21.98
C PHE A 45 -14.87 6.57 21.29
N GLU A 46 -15.85 5.67 21.45
CA GLU A 46 -17.17 5.71 20.78
C GLU A 46 -17.90 7.05 21.00
N ASP A 47 -17.77 7.65 22.19
CA ASP A 47 -18.39 8.92 22.58
C ASP A 47 -17.42 10.13 22.55
N LYS A 48 -16.20 9.98 22.02
CA LYS A 48 -15.21 11.06 22.00
C LYS A 48 -15.21 11.80 20.66
N ASP A 49 -14.60 12.99 20.68
CA ASP A 49 -14.33 13.80 19.49
C ASP A 49 -13.61 12.95 18.41
N ILE A 50 -14.11 13.06 17.18
CA ILE A 50 -13.55 12.42 15.99
C ILE A 50 -12.06 12.72 15.83
N GLN A 51 -11.58 13.88 16.27
CA GLN A 51 -10.17 14.26 16.18
C GLN A 51 -9.27 13.38 17.08
N VAL A 52 -9.78 12.93 18.23
CA VAL A 52 -9.07 11.99 19.10
C VAL A 52 -8.95 10.62 18.40
N ILE A 53 -10.02 10.18 17.75
CA ILE A 53 -10.03 8.93 16.98
C ILE A 53 -9.02 9.01 15.83
N VAL A 54 -8.98 10.14 15.09
CA VAL A 54 -8.02 10.36 14.01
C VAL A 54 -6.58 10.24 14.51
N ASN A 55 -6.25 10.91 15.62
CA ASN A 55 -4.89 10.86 16.19
C ASN A 55 -4.48 9.44 16.62
N GLU A 56 -5.40 8.66 17.19
CA GLU A 56 -5.12 7.28 17.59
C GLU A 56 -4.98 6.33 16.39
N VAL A 57 -5.83 6.48 15.37
CA VAL A 57 -5.71 5.73 14.11
C VAL A 57 -4.37 6.04 13.44
N GLU A 58 -3.97 7.30 13.45
CA GLU A 58 -2.70 7.76 12.93
C GLU A 58 -1.50 7.16 13.68
N ASN A 59 -1.57 7.16 15.01
CA ASN A 59 -0.56 6.53 15.85
C ASN A 59 -0.44 5.01 15.56
N ILE A 60 -1.57 4.31 15.38
CA ILE A 60 -1.56 2.89 14.99
C ILE A 60 -0.78 2.68 13.69
N TYR A 61 -1.05 3.49 12.67
CA TYR A 61 -0.36 3.37 11.39
C TYR A 61 1.15 3.59 11.52
N PHE A 62 1.56 4.69 12.15
CA PHE A 62 2.98 5.03 12.23
C PHE A 62 3.77 4.07 13.11
N VAL A 63 3.21 3.62 14.23
CA VAL A 63 3.85 2.61 15.09
C VAL A 63 3.95 1.28 14.35
N TYR A 64 2.90 0.87 13.64
CA TYR A 64 2.90 -0.42 12.96
C TYR A 64 3.83 -0.44 11.74
N SER A 65 3.79 0.60 10.90
CA SER A 65 4.68 0.73 9.74
C SER A 65 6.15 0.87 10.11
N ARG A 66 6.47 1.43 11.27
CA ARG A 66 7.84 1.49 11.80
C ARG A 66 8.34 0.12 12.24
N ASN A 67 7.48 -0.67 12.89
CA ASN A 67 7.87 -1.96 13.45
C ASN A 67 7.82 -3.11 12.43
N VAL A 68 7.07 -2.93 11.33
CA VAL A 68 6.89 -3.96 10.29
C VAL A 68 7.19 -3.37 8.91
N PRO A 69 8.43 -3.47 8.41
CA PRO A 69 8.83 -2.89 7.11
C PRO A 69 8.00 -3.40 5.93
N GLN A 70 7.60 -4.67 5.96
CA GLN A 70 6.78 -5.29 4.91
C GLN A 70 5.38 -4.67 4.85
N PHE A 71 4.81 -4.28 6.00
CA PHE A 71 3.54 -3.56 6.04
C PHE A 71 3.65 -2.23 5.29
N LYS A 72 4.75 -1.49 5.49
CA LYS A 72 4.99 -0.22 4.79
C LYS A 72 5.19 -0.40 3.28
N SER A 73 5.71 -1.55 2.84
CA SER A 73 5.80 -1.86 1.41
C SER A 73 4.42 -2.12 0.78
N VAL A 74 3.45 -2.60 1.56
CA VAL A 74 2.09 -2.88 1.11
C VAL A 74 1.23 -1.62 1.19
N TYR A 75 1.30 -0.92 2.31
CA TYR A 75 0.60 0.32 2.61
C TYR A 75 1.64 1.42 2.80
N PRO A 76 2.03 2.13 1.71
CA PRO A 76 3.06 3.16 1.78
C PRO A 76 2.60 4.41 2.53
N ASP A 77 1.29 4.67 2.52
CA ASP A 77 0.68 5.84 3.13
C ASP A 77 -0.56 5.48 3.98
N ILE A 78 -0.81 6.28 5.02
CA ILE A 78 -1.94 6.11 5.93
C ILE A 78 -3.29 6.25 5.22
N VAL A 79 -3.40 7.12 4.23
CA VAL A 79 -4.63 7.33 3.45
C VAL A 79 -4.94 6.07 2.64
N VAL A 80 -3.94 5.51 1.96
CA VAL A 80 -4.09 4.25 1.19
C VAL A 80 -4.51 3.10 2.09
N TRP A 81 -3.90 3.01 3.28
CA TRP A 81 -4.28 2.02 4.29
C TRP A 81 -5.73 2.18 4.75
N MET A 82 -6.16 3.41 5.06
CA MET A 82 -7.52 3.70 5.51
C MET A 82 -8.56 3.51 4.42
N GLU A 83 -8.25 3.86 3.18
CA GLU A 83 -9.10 3.60 2.02
C GLU A 83 -9.39 2.10 1.86
N ASP A 84 -8.36 1.25 1.95
CA ASP A 84 -8.53 -0.21 1.84
C ASP A 84 -9.34 -0.77 3.01
N ILE A 85 -9.17 -0.24 4.23
CA ILE A 85 -10.00 -0.63 5.37
C ILE A 85 -11.47 -0.26 5.14
N VAL A 86 -11.76 0.98 4.73
CA VAL A 86 -13.14 1.43 4.46
C VAL A 86 -13.76 0.57 3.36
N TYR A 87 -13.05 0.37 2.25
CA TYR A 87 -13.50 -0.47 1.15
C TYR A 87 -13.87 -1.90 1.60
N ARG A 88 -13.03 -2.53 2.44
CA ARG A 88 -13.30 -3.89 2.95
C ARG A 88 -14.44 -3.94 3.96
N VAL A 89 -14.70 -2.86 4.69
CA VAL A 89 -15.87 -2.75 5.56
C VAL A 89 -17.14 -2.60 4.72
N GLU A 90 -17.11 -1.74 3.69
CA GLU A 90 -18.22 -1.56 2.74
C GLU A 90 -18.56 -2.86 2.00
N CYS A 91 -17.54 -3.62 1.62
CA CYS A 91 -17.68 -4.92 0.94
C CYS A 91 -17.97 -6.10 1.88
N ASP A 92 -18.25 -5.86 3.17
CA ASP A 92 -18.68 -6.89 4.14
C ASP A 92 -17.72 -8.09 4.31
N PHE A 93 -16.40 -7.86 4.22
CA PHE A 93 -15.40 -8.92 4.43
C PHE A 93 -15.55 -9.58 5.82
N LEU A 94 -15.28 -10.89 5.90
CA LEU A 94 -15.53 -11.70 7.11
C LEU A 94 -14.92 -11.12 8.40
N TYR A 95 -13.71 -10.57 8.32
CA TYR A 95 -13.01 -10.00 9.47
C TYR A 95 -13.34 -8.52 9.74
N THR A 96 -14.00 -7.83 8.82
CA THR A 96 -14.40 -6.42 8.97
C THR A 96 -15.82 -6.23 9.49
N LYS A 97 -16.64 -7.31 9.54
CA LYS A 97 -18.03 -7.27 10.05
C LYS A 97 -18.21 -6.52 11.37
N LYS A 98 -17.25 -6.63 12.30
CA LYS A 98 -17.29 -5.98 13.62
C LYS A 98 -17.03 -4.46 13.56
N LEU A 99 -16.49 -3.95 12.46
CA LEU A 99 -16.28 -2.53 12.20
C LEU A 99 -17.44 -1.88 11.45
N ARG A 100 -18.38 -2.66 10.90
CA ARG A 100 -19.50 -2.14 10.11
C ARG A 100 -20.34 -1.11 10.85
N LYS A 101 -20.54 -1.29 12.16
CA LYS A 101 -21.26 -0.31 12.99
C LYS A 101 -20.57 1.05 13.12
N TYR A 102 -19.29 1.14 12.74
CA TYR A 102 -18.48 2.35 12.79
C TYR A 102 -18.17 2.90 11.39
N LEU A 103 -18.87 2.45 10.34
CA LEU A 103 -18.56 2.84 8.95
C LEU A 103 -18.57 4.35 8.76
N ASP A 104 -19.57 5.06 9.28
CA ASP A 104 -19.67 6.52 9.15
C ASP A 104 -18.48 7.23 9.82
N GLN A 105 -18.08 6.77 11.01
CA GLN A 105 -16.90 7.30 11.71
C GLN A 105 -15.61 6.99 10.93
N LEU A 106 -15.48 5.80 10.34
CA LEU A 106 -14.33 5.44 9.51
C LEU A 106 -14.24 6.31 8.25
N ILE A 107 -15.38 6.63 7.62
CA ILE A 107 -15.43 7.54 6.48
C ILE A 107 -15.00 8.95 6.90
N GLN A 108 -15.44 9.44 8.05
CA GLN A 108 -15.00 10.75 8.58
C GLN A 108 -13.49 10.77 8.86
N VAL A 109 -12.96 9.73 9.52
CA VAL A 109 -11.51 9.60 9.75
C VAL A 109 -10.74 9.60 8.43
N LYS A 110 -11.22 8.85 7.42
CA LYS A 110 -10.63 8.84 6.08
C LYS A 110 -10.58 10.25 5.49
N ILE A 111 -11.70 10.98 5.50
CA ILE A 111 -11.78 12.34 4.95
C ILE A 111 -10.79 13.28 5.66
N ILE A 112 -10.73 13.25 6.99
CA ILE A 112 -9.82 14.10 7.77
C ILE A 112 -8.36 13.76 7.43
N LEU A 113 -8.02 12.47 7.33
CA LEU A 113 -6.67 12.03 6.95
C LEU A 113 -6.32 12.41 5.51
N SER A 114 -7.23 12.26 4.54
CA SER A 114 -7.01 12.69 3.16
C SER A 114 -6.77 14.19 3.06
N ASN A 115 -7.43 15.00 3.89
CA ASN A 115 -7.20 16.44 3.94
C ASN A 115 -5.85 16.79 4.59
N LYS A 116 -5.46 16.04 5.63
CA LYS A 116 -4.17 16.21 6.32
C LYS A 116 -2.98 15.77 5.45
N TYR A 117 -3.17 14.73 4.63
CA TYR A 117 -2.18 14.13 3.74
C TYR A 117 -2.63 14.20 2.27
N PRO A 118 -2.73 15.40 1.67
CA PRO A 118 -3.37 15.61 0.35
C PRO A 118 -2.55 15.06 -0.83
N PHE A 119 -1.33 14.59 -0.59
CA PHE A 119 -0.42 14.08 -1.60
C PHE A 119 -0.08 12.58 -1.39
N SER A 120 -0.83 11.87 -0.55
CA SER A 120 -0.65 10.45 -0.22
C SER A 120 -0.47 9.51 -1.43
N ASN A 121 -1.02 9.89 -2.59
CA ASN A 121 -0.93 9.15 -3.84
C ASN A 121 0.44 9.22 -4.54
N TYR A 122 1.36 10.03 -4.04
CA TYR A 122 2.69 10.26 -4.61
C TYR A 122 3.80 9.65 -3.72
N SER A 123 5.00 9.46 -4.26
CA SER A 123 6.14 8.96 -3.48
C SER A 123 6.53 9.96 -2.38
N ILE A 124 7.21 9.51 -1.32
CA ILE A 124 7.61 10.38 -0.18
C ILE A 124 8.35 11.64 -0.68
N ILE A 125 9.31 11.47 -1.61
CA ILE A 125 10.06 12.59 -2.21
C ILE A 125 9.13 13.54 -2.98
N GLN A 126 8.18 13.00 -3.74
CA GLN A 126 7.19 13.81 -4.47
C GLN A 126 6.24 14.54 -3.52
N GLN A 127 5.86 13.92 -2.39
CA GLN A 127 5.06 14.55 -1.35
C GLN A 127 5.80 15.71 -0.70
N ASP A 128 7.09 15.55 -0.39
CA ASP A 128 7.94 16.59 0.18
C ASP A 128 8.04 17.79 -0.77
N ILE A 129 8.31 17.54 -2.06
CA ILE A 129 8.34 18.60 -3.09
C ILE A 129 7.00 19.33 -3.17
N LEU A 130 5.87 18.62 -3.19
CA LEU A 130 4.54 19.24 -3.25
C LEU A 130 4.21 20.02 -1.96
N SER A 131 4.65 19.54 -0.80
CA SER A 131 4.53 20.24 0.48
C SER A 131 5.33 21.54 0.47
N ASP A 132 6.58 21.50 0.00
CA ASP A 132 7.48 22.65 0.00
C ASP A 132 7.01 23.71 -0.99
N VAL A 133 6.57 23.31 -2.19
CA VAL A 133 5.93 24.23 -3.15
C VAL A 133 4.68 24.86 -2.55
N LYS A 134 3.84 24.11 -1.84
CA LYS A 134 2.66 24.65 -1.17
C LYS A 134 3.02 25.67 -0.08
N LYS A 135 4.11 25.44 0.68
CA LYS A 135 4.59 26.34 1.75
C LYS A 135 5.25 27.62 1.22
N LEU A 136 6.00 27.52 0.12
CA LEU A 136 6.67 28.65 -0.53
C LEU A 136 5.69 29.67 -1.12
N CYS A 137 4.44 29.27 -1.30
CA CYS A 137 3.44 30.01 -2.04
C CYS A 137 2.34 30.65 -1.16
N ALA A 138 2.62 30.88 0.13
CA ALA A 138 1.69 31.54 1.05
C ALA A 138 1.44 33.06 0.77
N SER A 139 1.91 33.58 -0.36
CA SER A 139 1.75 34.98 -0.79
C SER A 139 0.77 35.09 -1.97
N GLU A 140 -0.38 35.72 -1.71
CA GLU A 140 -1.37 36.41 -2.58
C GLU A 140 -1.84 35.84 -3.94
N ASP A 141 -1.16 34.92 -4.61
CA ASP A 141 -1.52 34.43 -5.96
C ASP A 141 -1.95 32.94 -6.00
N ASP A 142 -3.09 32.63 -5.39
CA ASP A 142 -3.64 31.27 -5.26
C ASP A 142 -3.83 30.55 -6.63
N ILE A 143 -4.05 31.28 -7.72
CA ILE A 143 -4.33 30.72 -9.05
C ILE A 143 -3.06 30.19 -9.72
N VAL A 144 -1.96 30.97 -9.67
CA VAL A 144 -0.68 30.59 -10.30
C VAL A 144 -0.08 29.40 -9.57
N VAL A 145 -0.19 29.41 -8.25
CA VAL A 145 0.29 28.36 -7.35
C VAL A 145 -0.43 27.03 -7.63
N ASN A 146 -1.77 27.08 -7.69
CA ASN A 146 -2.56 25.89 -8.03
C ASN A 146 -2.22 25.36 -9.43
N SER A 147 -1.96 26.24 -10.40
CA SER A 147 -1.51 25.85 -11.75
C SER A 147 -0.14 25.15 -11.75
N ILE A 148 0.80 25.61 -10.93
CA ILE A 148 2.14 25.00 -10.81
C ILE A 148 2.03 23.64 -10.11
N ILE A 149 1.29 23.56 -8.99
CA ILE A 149 1.04 22.30 -8.28
C ILE A 149 0.37 21.28 -9.21
N LEU A 150 -0.62 21.69 -10.00
CA LEU A 150 -1.27 20.80 -10.97
C LEU A 150 -0.32 20.28 -12.04
N ARG A 151 0.58 21.13 -12.56
CA ARG A 151 1.60 20.71 -13.53
C ARG A 151 2.61 19.73 -12.93
N ILE A 152 3.07 19.97 -11.70
CA ILE A 152 3.96 19.05 -10.99
C ILE A 152 3.26 17.70 -10.75
N LYS A 153 1.99 17.73 -10.32
CA LYS A 153 1.17 16.52 -10.13
C LYS A 153 1.01 15.70 -11.42
N ASP A 154 0.80 16.34 -12.57
CA ASP A 154 0.70 15.64 -13.87
C ASP A 154 2.03 14.96 -14.23
N GLN A 155 3.15 15.66 -14.07
CA GLN A 155 4.48 15.10 -14.33
C GLN A 155 4.79 13.92 -13.40
N PHE A 156 4.51 14.05 -12.11
CA PHE A 156 4.71 12.97 -11.15
C PHE A 156 3.83 11.76 -11.47
N SER A 157 2.59 11.98 -11.91
CA SER A 157 1.71 10.90 -12.36
C SER A 157 2.31 10.15 -13.56
N ARG A 158 2.80 10.87 -14.58
CA ARG A 158 3.46 10.28 -15.76
C ARG A 158 4.69 9.47 -15.37
N ILE A 159 5.57 10.04 -14.54
CA ILE A 159 6.77 9.36 -14.04
C ILE A 159 6.38 8.09 -13.28
N ASN A 160 5.38 8.15 -12.40
CA ASN A 160 4.93 6.99 -11.63
C ASN A 160 4.33 5.89 -12.52
N ILE A 161 3.64 6.26 -13.61
CA ILE A 161 3.13 5.30 -14.59
C ILE A 161 4.29 4.62 -15.34
N GLU A 162 5.27 5.39 -15.77
CA GLU A 162 6.45 4.87 -16.46
C GLU A 162 7.30 3.98 -15.54
N GLU A 163 7.56 4.40 -14.30
CA GLU A 163 8.28 3.63 -13.32
C GLU A 163 7.55 2.32 -12.99
N LYS A 164 6.23 2.36 -12.78
CA LYS A 164 5.41 1.14 -12.61
C LYS A 164 5.53 0.22 -13.83
N ARG A 165 5.54 0.76 -15.04
CA ARG A 165 5.70 -0.02 -16.28
C ARG A 165 7.09 -0.66 -16.32
N ILE A 166 8.15 0.12 -16.10
CA ILE A 166 9.54 -0.36 -16.09
C ILE A 166 9.74 -1.42 -15.01
N ASN A 167 9.24 -1.22 -13.80
CA ASN A 167 9.39 -2.17 -12.70
C ASN A 167 8.68 -3.51 -13.00
N ARG A 168 7.51 -3.48 -13.64
CA ARG A 168 6.86 -4.71 -14.14
C ARG A 168 7.73 -5.43 -15.18
N PHE A 169 8.29 -4.69 -16.15
CA PHE A 169 9.20 -5.27 -17.14
C PHE A 169 10.47 -5.84 -16.51
N ASN A 170 11.07 -5.15 -15.53
CA ASN A 170 12.26 -5.61 -14.82
C ASN A 170 11.99 -6.89 -14.03
N LYS A 171 10.85 -6.99 -13.33
CA LYS A 171 10.45 -8.23 -12.64
C LYS A 171 10.30 -9.39 -13.61
N LEU A 172 9.65 -9.17 -14.76
CA LEU A 172 9.52 -10.20 -15.81
C LEU A 172 10.89 -10.61 -16.37
N SER A 173 11.76 -9.66 -16.66
CA SER A 173 13.11 -9.90 -17.16
C SER A 173 13.96 -10.71 -16.15
N PHE A 174 13.87 -10.37 -14.87
CA PHE A 174 14.54 -11.11 -13.80
C PHE A 174 14.03 -12.56 -13.71
N ILE A 175 12.72 -12.78 -13.79
CA ILE A 175 12.13 -14.12 -13.80
C ILE A 175 12.63 -14.92 -15.01
N ILE A 176 12.64 -14.32 -16.20
CA ILE A 176 13.13 -14.97 -17.43
C ILE A 176 14.62 -15.33 -17.30
N THR A 177 15.42 -14.43 -16.74
CA THR A 177 16.86 -14.65 -16.52
C THR A 177 17.12 -15.75 -15.49
N ALA A 178 16.35 -15.78 -14.40
CA ALA A 178 16.45 -16.84 -13.40
C ALA A 178 16.12 -18.22 -14.02
N VAL A 179 15.07 -18.30 -14.85
CA VAL A 179 14.70 -19.52 -15.57
C VAL A 179 15.79 -19.95 -16.54
N SER A 180 16.41 -19.03 -17.29
CA SER A 180 17.46 -19.38 -18.27
C SER A 180 18.74 -19.92 -17.61
N VAL A 181 19.16 -19.34 -16.47
CA VAL A 181 20.30 -19.82 -15.68
C VAL A 181 20.05 -21.23 -15.17
N ILE A 182 18.85 -21.50 -14.63
CA ILE A 182 18.47 -22.83 -14.13
C ILE A 182 18.51 -23.88 -15.25
N VAL A 183 17.95 -23.57 -16.43
CA VAL A 183 17.98 -24.47 -17.60
C VAL A 183 19.42 -24.79 -18.02
N THR A 184 20.31 -23.80 -17.99
CA THR A 184 21.72 -23.95 -18.41
C THR A 184 22.53 -24.81 -17.43
N ILE A 185 22.35 -24.62 -16.12
CA ILE A 185 23.00 -25.46 -15.10
C ILE A 185 22.55 -26.92 -15.24
N ILE A 186 21.26 -27.14 -15.52
CA ILE A 186 20.70 -28.48 -15.71
C ILE A 186 21.21 -29.15 -16.99
N SER A 187 21.42 -28.40 -18.08
CA SER A 187 21.97 -28.97 -19.32
C SER A 187 23.44 -29.37 -19.19
N LEU A 188 24.18 -28.74 -18.28
CA LEU A 188 25.58 -29.05 -17.97
C LEU A 188 25.75 -30.22 -16.98
N LEU A 189 24.74 -30.51 -16.15
CA LEU A 189 24.73 -31.62 -15.18
C LEU A 189 24.21 -32.95 -15.77
N LYS A 190 24.05 -33.00 -17.09
CA LYS A 190 23.46 -34.10 -17.85
C LYS A 190 24.52 -34.79 -18.69
#